data_AF-A0A1D1ZE55-F1
#
_entry.id   AF-A0A1D1ZE55-F1
#
_cell.length_a   1.000
_cell.length_b   1.000
_cell.length_c   1.000
_cell.angle_alpha   90.00
_cell.angle_beta   90.00
_cell.angle_gamma   90.00
#
_symmetry.space_group_name_H-M   'P 1'
#
loop_
_entity.id
_entity.type
_entity.pdbx_description
1 polymer ?
#
loop_
_entity_poly.entity_id
_entity_poly.type
_entity_poly.pdbx_seq_one_letter_code
_entity_poly.pdbx_strand_id
1 'polypeptide(L)'
;TYEQAGVDTEGNTPGSYKEPGVGWMTAFLFVVSFVGLLALVPLRKIMIIDYKLTYPSGTATAVLINGFHTPRGDKMARKQVRGFTKYFTLSFLWGFFQWFYSGGNACGFSQFPTFGLKAWKQTFFFDFSPTYVGAGMICSHLVNLSLLLGAVLSWGVMWPLIKELKGDWYSGTLPESSMRSLQGYKVFISIALILGDGLYNFVKILALTARSMHLKSRQKGAKTVATDERDRAPLDDLLRDETFMRESIPVWVAYMGYALFAVGSVVGIPYMFPEVRWYYVVIAYLLAPALGFCNAYGAGLTDMNMAYNYGKVSLFVLAAMAGRDSGVVAGLVGCGLIKSVVSISADLMHDFKTGHLTLTSPRSMLVAQAAGTAMGCVVAPLTFFLFYKAFDVGNPDGAFKAPYALIYRNMAIL
;
A
#
# COMPACT_ATOMS: atom_id res chain seq x y z
N THR A 1 -15.48 16.83 -10.11
CA THR A 1 -15.10 16.78 -8.68
C THR A 1 -15.03 18.15 -8.04
N TYR A 2 -14.45 19.17 -8.70
CA TYR A 2 -14.44 20.55 -8.19
C TYR A 2 -15.85 21.07 -7.86
N GLU A 3 -16.74 21.02 -8.85
CA GLU A 3 -18.13 21.47 -8.70
C GLU A 3 -18.90 20.65 -7.65
N GLN A 4 -18.71 19.33 -7.67
CA GLN A 4 -19.35 18.39 -6.73
C GLN A 4 -18.90 18.57 -5.28
N ALA A 5 -17.70 19.11 -5.05
CA ALA A 5 -17.22 19.45 -3.70
C ALA A 5 -17.83 20.75 -3.17
N GLY A 6 -18.63 21.46 -3.98
CA GLY A 6 -19.26 22.73 -3.66
C GLY A 6 -18.35 23.90 -4.00
N VAL A 7 -18.68 24.65 -5.05
CA VAL A 7 -17.89 25.79 -5.56
C VAL A 7 -17.70 26.87 -4.48
N ASP A 8 -18.70 27.07 -3.63
CA ASP A 8 -18.68 28.04 -2.53
C ASP A 8 -18.05 27.51 -1.23
N THR A 9 -17.49 26.31 -1.26
CA THR A 9 -16.89 25.70 -0.05
C THR A 9 -15.55 26.36 0.23
N GLU A 10 -15.39 26.88 1.45
CA GLU A 10 -14.14 27.49 1.92
C GLU A 10 -12.98 26.50 1.77
N GLY A 11 -11.90 26.90 1.08
CA GLY A 11 -10.75 26.05 0.74
C GLY A 11 -10.85 25.33 -0.62
N ASN A 12 -12.00 25.36 -1.30
CA ASN A 12 -12.16 24.81 -2.65
C ASN A 12 -11.88 25.89 -3.73
N THR A 13 -10.61 26.26 -3.93
CA THR A 13 -10.26 27.37 -4.83
C THR A 13 -10.56 27.11 -6.31
N PRO A 14 -11.07 28.10 -7.07
CA PRO A 14 -11.20 28.01 -8.52
C PRO A 14 -9.85 27.72 -9.19
N GLY A 15 -9.84 26.85 -10.21
CA GLY A 15 -8.61 26.49 -10.93
C GLY A 15 -7.73 25.44 -10.22
N SER A 16 -8.10 24.95 -9.03
CA SER A 16 -7.41 23.84 -8.33
C SER A 16 -7.73 22.45 -8.92
N TYR A 17 -7.82 22.37 -10.24
CA TYR A 17 -8.02 21.15 -11.01
C TYR A 17 -7.18 21.23 -12.28
N LYS A 18 -6.73 20.06 -12.75
CA LYS A 18 -5.93 19.94 -13.96
C LYS A 18 -6.48 18.79 -14.79
N GLU A 19 -6.77 19.06 -16.06
CA GLU A 19 -7.27 18.04 -16.96
C GLU A 19 -6.23 16.91 -17.15
N PRO A 20 -6.66 15.64 -17.13
CA PRO A 20 -5.76 14.52 -17.37
C PRO A 20 -5.08 14.63 -18.74
N GLY A 21 -3.75 14.56 -18.74
CA GLY A 21 -2.95 14.63 -19.95
C GLY A 21 -1.83 13.61 -19.88
N VAL A 22 -1.70 12.77 -20.92
CA VAL A 22 -0.74 11.65 -20.94
C VAL A 22 0.68 12.13 -20.63
N GLY A 23 1.12 13.23 -21.25
CA GLY A 23 2.48 13.74 -21.08
C GLY A 23 2.83 14.08 -19.62
N TRP A 24 2.00 14.87 -18.93
CA TRP A 24 2.30 15.25 -17.55
C TRP A 24 2.06 14.10 -16.57
N MET A 25 1.09 13.21 -16.82
CA MET A 25 0.86 12.03 -15.98
C MET A 25 2.05 11.08 -16.04
N THR A 26 2.57 10.80 -17.25
CA THR A 26 3.77 9.99 -17.44
C THR A 26 4.99 10.63 -16.77
N ALA A 27 5.21 11.94 -16.98
CA ALA A 27 6.31 12.66 -16.33
C ALA A 27 6.21 12.60 -14.80
N PHE A 28 5.02 12.81 -14.24
CA PHE A 28 4.77 12.72 -12.80
C PHE A 28 5.11 11.33 -12.24
N LEU A 29 4.68 10.26 -12.93
CA LEU A 29 4.98 8.89 -12.50
C LEU A 29 6.49 8.59 -12.57
N PHE A 30 7.20 9.01 -13.62
CA PHE A 30 8.65 8.83 -13.72
C PHE A 30 9.39 9.51 -12.57
N VAL A 31 8.98 10.73 -12.25
CA VAL A 31 9.61 11.54 -11.22
C VAL A 31 9.42 10.92 -9.84
N VAL A 32 8.21 10.45 -9.53
CA VAL A 32 7.88 9.98 -8.18
C VAL A 32 8.23 8.52 -7.93
N SER A 33 8.07 7.64 -8.94
CA SER A 33 8.07 6.18 -8.72
C SER A 33 9.45 5.61 -8.40
N PHE A 34 10.50 6.15 -9.00
CA PHE A 34 11.87 5.62 -8.84
C PHE A 34 12.46 5.87 -7.45
N VAL A 35 11.97 6.89 -6.74
CA VAL A 35 12.41 7.17 -5.36
C VAL A 35 12.05 6.01 -4.42
N GLY A 36 10.88 5.40 -4.61
CA GLY A 36 10.39 4.26 -3.81
C GLY A 36 11.26 3.01 -3.92
N LEU A 37 11.91 2.80 -5.07
CA LEU A 37 12.79 1.65 -5.30
C LEU A 37 14.04 1.68 -4.42
N LEU A 38 14.48 2.86 -3.99
CA LEU A 38 15.73 3.03 -3.25
C LEU A 38 15.53 3.33 -1.77
N ALA A 39 14.34 3.81 -1.38
CA ALA A 39 14.07 4.27 -0.02
C ALA A 39 14.31 3.20 1.06
N LEU A 40 13.95 1.93 0.80
CA LEU A 40 14.06 0.84 1.77
C LEU A 40 15.16 -0.19 1.46
N VAL A 41 15.94 0.01 0.39
CA VAL A 41 17.07 -0.88 0.06
C VAL A 41 18.03 -1.09 1.24
N PRO A 42 18.41 -0.05 2.02
CA PRO A 42 19.28 -0.24 3.18
C PRO A 42 18.65 -1.11 4.28
N LEU A 43 17.32 -1.13 4.39
CA LEU A 43 16.58 -1.82 5.44
C LEU A 43 16.21 -3.26 5.07
N ARG A 44 16.47 -3.70 3.84
CA ARG A 44 16.13 -5.05 3.34
C ARG A 44 16.69 -6.17 4.22
N LYS A 45 17.91 -6.03 4.74
CA LYS A 45 18.53 -7.04 5.60
C LYS A 45 17.74 -7.19 6.90
N ILE A 46 17.40 -6.07 7.50
CA ILE A 46 16.66 -6.03 8.76
C ILE A 46 15.31 -6.71 8.56
N MET A 47 14.59 -6.37 7.50
CA MET A 47 13.22 -6.86 7.27
C MET A 47 13.18 -8.34 6.85
N ILE A 48 14.08 -8.77 5.96
CA ILE A 48 14.05 -10.12 5.37
C ILE A 48 14.82 -11.15 6.21
N ILE A 49 16.01 -10.80 6.71
CA ILE A 49 16.90 -11.72 7.42
C ILE A 49 16.72 -11.59 8.94
N ASP A 50 16.84 -10.38 9.48
CA ASP A 50 16.88 -10.21 10.95
C ASP A 50 15.49 -10.42 11.58
N TYR A 51 14.44 -9.82 11.00
CA TYR A 51 13.05 -9.97 11.47
C TYR A 51 12.31 -11.16 10.86
N LYS A 52 12.87 -11.78 9.81
CA LYS A 52 12.27 -12.90 9.08
C LYS A 52 10.80 -12.67 8.73
N LEU A 53 10.46 -11.45 8.30
CA LEU A 53 9.08 -11.14 7.91
C LEU A 53 8.61 -12.10 6.81
N THR A 54 7.36 -12.52 6.91
CA THR A 54 6.81 -13.59 6.10
C THR A 54 6.62 -13.15 4.65
N TYR A 55 6.13 -11.91 4.43
CA TYR A 55 5.68 -11.41 3.13
C TYR A 55 4.88 -12.48 2.38
N PRO A 56 3.64 -12.79 2.84
CA PRO A 56 2.91 -13.98 2.42
C PRO A 56 2.81 -14.17 0.89
N SER A 57 2.46 -13.12 0.14
CA SER A 57 2.43 -13.15 -1.33
C SER A 57 3.81 -13.38 -1.95
N GLY A 58 4.86 -12.77 -1.40
CA GLY A 58 6.23 -12.96 -1.87
C GLY A 58 6.73 -14.40 -1.64
N THR A 59 6.35 -14.98 -0.50
CA THR A 59 6.65 -16.38 -0.15
C THR A 59 5.86 -17.35 -1.03
N ALA A 60 4.57 -17.10 -1.28
CA ALA A 60 3.75 -17.92 -2.18
C ALA A 60 4.34 -17.95 -3.60
N THR A 61 4.77 -16.80 -4.13
CA THR A 61 5.45 -16.70 -5.43
C THR A 61 6.75 -17.51 -5.45
N ALA A 62 7.58 -17.42 -4.40
CA ALA A 62 8.82 -18.19 -4.33
C ALA A 62 8.58 -19.70 -4.31
N VAL A 63 7.59 -20.17 -3.54
CA VAL A 63 7.22 -21.59 -3.48
C VAL A 63 6.76 -22.09 -4.85
N LEU A 64 6.02 -21.27 -5.60
CA LEU A 64 5.60 -21.61 -6.95
C LEU A 64 6.81 -21.73 -7.90
N ILE A 65 7.68 -20.71 -7.94
CA ILE A 65 8.88 -20.70 -8.80
C ILE A 65 9.79 -21.90 -8.49
N ASN A 66 10.11 -22.12 -7.21
CA ASN A 66 10.96 -23.23 -6.79
C ASN A 66 10.31 -24.59 -7.12
N GLY A 67 8.98 -24.70 -7.04
CA GLY A 67 8.26 -25.91 -7.40
C GLY A 67 8.46 -26.33 -8.86
N PHE A 68 8.53 -25.36 -9.78
CA PHE A 68 8.80 -25.61 -11.21
C PHE A 68 10.26 -25.93 -11.53
N HIS A 69 11.21 -25.49 -10.69
CA HIS A 69 12.66 -25.58 -10.96
C HIS A 69 13.37 -26.69 -10.15
N THR A 70 12.64 -27.63 -9.55
CA THR A 70 13.26 -28.74 -8.79
C THR A 70 13.59 -29.96 -9.69
N PRO A 71 14.61 -30.78 -9.35
CA PRO A 71 14.96 -31.99 -10.11
C PRO A 71 13.85 -33.07 -10.13
N ARG A 72 12.93 -33.02 -9.16
CA ARG A 72 11.68 -33.82 -9.13
C ARG A 72 10.50 -33.06 -9.73
N GLY A 73 10.79 -32.04 -10.55
CA GLY A 73 9.89 -30.98 -10.99
C GLY A 73 8.63 -31.49 -11.66
N ASP A 74 8.68 -32.59 -12.40
CA ASP A 74 7.51 -33.09 -13.13
C ASP A 74 6.32 -33.46 -12.20
N LYS A 75 6.57 -34.14 -11.07
CA LYS A 75 5.49 -34.52 -10.14
C LYS A 75 4.93 -33.30 -9.39
N MET A 76 5.80 -32.39 -8.96
CA MET A 76 5.41 -31.19 -8.22
C MET A 76 4.71 -30.17 -9.14
N ALA A 77 5.27 -29.91 -10.32
CA ALA A 77 4.66 -29.07 -11.34
C ALA A 77 3.31 -29.63 -11.79
N ARG A 78 3.19 -30.95 -12.03
CA ARG A 78 1.90 -31.57 -12.36
C ARG A 78 0.87 -31.41 -11.24
N LYS A 79 1.30 -31.50 -9.97
CA LYS A 79 0.42 -31.24 -8.81
C LYS A 79 0.01 -29.77 -8.75
N GLN A 80 0.93 -28.84 -8.98
CA GLN A 80 0.67 -27.40 -9.00
C GLN A 80 -0.28 -27.01 -10.13
N VAL A 81 -0.02 -27.44 -11.37
CA VAL A 81 -0.89 -27.19 -12.53
C VAL A 81 -2.26 -27.80 -12.30
N ARG A 82 -2.34 -29.06 -11.83
CA ARG A 82 -3.63 -29.70 -11.52
C ARG A 82 -4.40 -28.94 -10.44
N GLY A 83 -3.71 -28.46 -9.41
CA GLY A 83 -4.29 -27.60 -8.37
C GLY A 83 -4.82 -26.30 -8.95
N PHE A 84 -3.97 -25.58 -9.68
CA PHE A 84 -4.32 -24.32 -10.34
C PHE A 84 -5.53 -24.47 -11.25
N THR A 85 -5.53 -25.44 -12.17
CA THR A 85 -6.66 -25.70 -13.06
C THR A 85 -7.92 -26.07 -12.26
N LYS A 86 -7.83 -26.92 -11.24
CA LYS A 86 -9.00 -27.29 -10.42
C LYS A 86 -9.64 -26.08 -9.74
N TYR A 87 -8.83 -25.27 -9.05
CA TYR A 87 -9.36 -24.12 -8.30
C TYR A 87 -9.74 -22.95 -9.21
N PHE A 88 -9.04 -22.76 -10.33
CA PHE A 88 -9.43 -21.83 -11.38
C PHE A 88 -10.79 -22.21 -11.96
N THR A 89 -10.98 -23.47 -12.38
CA THR A 89 -12.27 -23.93 -12.92
C THR A 89 -13.39 -23.81 -11.88
N LEU A 90 -13.14 -24.18 -10.62
CA LEU A 90 -14.13 -24.00 -9.54
C LEU A 90 -14.49 -22.53 -9.33
N SER A 91 -13.49 -21.64 -9.27
CA SER A 91 -13.73 -20.19 -9.06
C SER A 91 -14.43 -19.56 -10.26
N PHE A 92 -14.07 -19.99 -11.48
CA PHE A 92 -14.72 -19.53 -12.72
C PHE A 92 -16.18 -19.98 -12.79
N LEU A 93 -16.46 -21.27 -12.55
CA LEU A 93 -17.82 -21.79 -12.53
C LEU A 93 -18.65 -21.14 -11.42
N TRP A 94 -18.05 -20.88 -10.26
CA TRP A 94 -18.71 -20.17 -9.18
C TRP A 94 -19.01 -18.71 -9.56
N GLY A 95 -18.06 -17.98 -10.12
CA GLY A 95 -18.30 -16.61 -10.59
C GLY A 95 -19.37 -16.54 -11.68
N PHE A 96 -19.38 -17.51 -12.61
CA PHE A 96 -20.41 -17.66 -13.63
C PHE A 96 -21.79 -17.95 -13.01
N PHE A 97 -21.85 -18.83 -12.00
CA PHE A 97 -23.06 -19.09 -11.23
C PHE A 97 -23.54 -17.82 -10.51
N GLN A 98 -22.67 -17.11 -9.78
CA GLN A 98 -23.03 -15.87 -9.10
C GLN A 98 -23.58 -14.81 -10.06
N TRP A 99 -23.04 -14.74 -11.29
CA TRP A 99 -23.49 -13.83 -12.34
C TRP A 99 -24.95 -14.08 -12.74
N PHE A 100 -25.40 -15.34 -12.86
CA PHE A 100 -26.81 -15.66 -13.15
C PHE A 100 -27.80 -15.17 -12.08
N TYR A 101 -27.35 -15.06 -10.83
CA TYR A 101 -28.17 -14.61 -9.71
C TYR A 101 -27.90 -13.16 -9.32
N SER A 102 -27.12 -12.41 -10.12
CA SER A 102 -26.87 -10.99 -9.90
C SER A 102 -28.01 -10.17 -10.51
N GLY A 103 -29.06 -9.92 -9.73
CA GLY A 103 -30.22 -9.13 -10.13
C GLY A 103 -30.07 -7.60 -9.96
N GLY A 104 -28.92 -7.12 -9.48
CA GLY A 104 -28.64 -5.70 -9.24
C GLY A 104 -27.48 -5.44 -8.27
N ASN A 105 -27.19 -4.17 -7.98
CA ASN A 105 -26.03 -3.73 -7.18
C ASN A 105 -26.00 -4.24 -5.72
N ALA A 106 -27.12 -4.72 -5.19
CA ALA A 106 -27.26 -5.19 -3.82
C ALA A 106 -27.95 -6.58 -3.74
N CYS A 107 -27.84 -7.37 -4.81
CA CYS A 107 -28.55 -8.64 -4.93
C CYS A 107 -27.60 -9.77 -5.38
N GLY A 108 -27.88 -10.98 -4.92
CA GLY A 108 -27.13 -12.19 -5.26
C GLY A 108 -26.19 -12.67 -4.14
N PHE A 109 -25.35 -13.64 -4.48
CA PHE A 109 -24.45 -14.32 -3.54
C PHE A 109 -23.23 -13.49 -3.10
N SER A 110 -23.04 -12.30 -3.67
CA SER A 110 -22.02 -11.34 -3.24
C SER A 110 -22.41 -10.57 -1.97
N GLN A 111 -23.71 -10.46 -1.68
CA GLN A 111 -24.23 -9.76 -0.49
C GLN A 111 -25.28 -10.61 0.24
N PHE A 112 -25.01 -11.90 0.43
CA PHE A 112 -25.99 -12.81 1.01
C PHE A 112 -26.20 -12.52 2.51
N PRO A 113 -27.43 -12.21 2.97
CA PRO A 113 -27.71 -11.79 4.34
C PRO A 113 -27.76 -12.98 5.32
N THR A 114 -26.65 -13.71 5.47
CA THR A 114 -26.54 -14.93 6.30
C THR A 114 -26.95 -14.71 7.76
N PHE A 115 -26.65 -13.53 8.31
CA PHE A 115 -26.93 -13.17 9.71
C PHE A 115 -28.22 -12.37 9.89
N GLY A 116 -29.07 -12.31 8.86
CA GLY A 116 -30.32 -11.57 8.84
C GLY A 116 -30.19 -10.12 8.35
N LEU A 117 -31.33 -9.49 8.07
CA LEU A 117 -31.39 -8.17 7.43
C LEU A 117 -30.85 -7.03 8.29
N LYS A 118 -30.92 -7.15 9.63
CA LYS A 118 -30.38 -6.15 10.55
C LYS A 118 -28.84 -6.13 10.52
N ALA A 119 -28.22 -7.31 10.52
CA ALA A 119 -26.78 -7.46 10.38
C ALA A 119 -26.31 -7.03 8.99
N TRP A 120 -27.06 -7.38 7.94
CA TRP A 120 -26.78 -6.94 6.57
C TRP A 120 -26.74 -5.41 6.43
N LYS A 121 -27.68 -4.68 7.07
CA LYS A 121 -27.66 -3.20 7.12
C LYS A 121 -26.41 -2.62 7.79
N GLN A 122 -25.76 -3.38 8.67
CA GLN A 122 -24.49 -3.03 9.31
C GLN A 122 -23.29 -3.60 8.53
N THR A 123 -23.49 -4.02 7.28
CA THR A 123 -22.49 -4.65 6.40
C THR A 123 -21.97 -6.02 6.89
N PHE A 124 -22.65 -6.66 7.84
CA PHE A 124 -22.40 -8.06 8.18
C PHE A 124 -23.15 -8.97 7.22
N PHE A 125 -22.45 -9.40 6.19
CA PHE A 125 -22.92 -10.40 5.24
C PHE A 125 -21.76 -11.30 4.84
N PHE A 126 -22.09 -12.46 4.28
CA PHE A 126 -21.07 -13.36 3.77
C PHE A 126 -20.94 -13.13 2.26
N ASP A 127 -19.78 -12.64 1.84
CA ASP A 127 -19.39 -12.66 0.43
C ASP A 127 -18.78 -14.04 0.14
N PHE A 128 -19.47 -14.85 -0.66
CA PHE A 128 -19.01 -16.18 -1.06
C PHE A 128 -17.90 -16.12 -2.13
N SER A 129 -17.09 -15.06 -2.18
CA SER A 129 -15.99 -14.93 -3.14
C SER A 129 -14.82 -15.87 -2.77
N PRO A 130 -14.45 -16.84 -3.64
CA PRO A 130 -13.29 -17.71 -3.43
C PRO A 130 -11.97 -16.95 -3.36
N THR A 131 -11.94 -15.71 -3.86
CA THR A 131 -10.76 -14.82 -3.80
C THR A 131 -10.36 -14.51 -2.36
N TYR A 132 -11.32 -14.24 -1.47
CA TYR A 132 -11.03 -13.99 -0.05
C TYR A 132 -10.59 -15.25 0.68
N VAL A 133 -11.07 -16.43 0.26
CA VAL A 133 -10.58 -17.72 0.76
C VAL A 133 -9.12 -17.89 0.38
N GLY A 134 -8.75 -17.61 -0.88
CA GLY A 134 -7.37 -17.64 -1.33
C GLY A 134 -6.46 -16.69 -0.56
N ALA A 135 -6.88 -15.44 -0.36
CA ALA A 135 -6.15 -14.46 0.44
C ALA A 135 -5.96 -14.95 1.90
N GLY A 136 -7.01 -15.49 2.51
CA GLY A 136 -6.95 -16.05 3.87
C GLY A 136 -6.07 -17.30 4.00
N MET A 137 -5.90 -18.10 2.93
CA MET A 137 -4.98 -19.24 2.92
C MET A 137 -3.52 -18.83 2.86
N ILE A 138 -3.22 -17.67 2.26
CA ILE A 138 -1.86 -17.13 2.14
C ILE A 138 -1.47 -16.40 3.43
N CYS A 139 -2.39 -15.62 4.00
CA CYS A 139 -2.16 -14.89 5.25
C CYS A 139 -2.11 -15.82 6.49
N SER A 140 -1.35 -15.41 7.51
CA SER A 140 -1.30 -16.12 8.79
C SER A 140 -2.67 -16.16 9.47
N HIS A 141 -3.00 -17.27 10.13
CA HIS A 141 -4.23 -17.39 10.91
C HIS A 141 -4.38 -16.31 11.99
N LEU A 142 -3.26 -15.84 12.56
CA LEU A 142 -3.27 -14.74 13.53
C LEU A 142 -3.77 -13.44 12.90
N VAL A 143 -3.37 -13.16 11.66
CA VAL A 143 -3.82 -11.99 10.90
C VAL A 143 -5.30 -12.12 10.57
N ASN A 144 -5.74 -13.30 10.10
CA ASN A 144 -7.14 -13.53 9.77
C ASN A 144 -8.07 -13.37 10.99
N LEU A 145 -7.67 -13.92 12.15
CA LEU A 145 -8.42 -13.76 13.40
C LEU A 145 -8.42 -12.31 13.89
N SER A 146 -7.30 -11.61 13.78
CA SER A 146 -7.20 -10.19 14.13
C SER A 146 -8.07 -9.32 13.22
N LEU A 147 -8.08 -9.59 11.91
CA LEU A 147 -8.94 -8.90 10.95
C LEU A 147 -10.43 -9.14 11.24
N LEU A 148 -10.79 -10.39 11.57
CA LEU A 148 -12.16 -10.74 11.96
C LEU A 148 -12.58 -10.02 13.25
N LEU A 149 -11.72 -10.03 14.28
CA LEU A 149 -11.96 -9.29 15.51
C LEU A 149 -12.11 -7.78 15.24
N GLY A 150 -11.24 -7.21 14.41
CA GLY A 150 -11.31 -5.82 13.98
C GLY A 150 -12.60 -5.50 13.23
N ALA A 151 -13.07 -6.40 12.36
CA ALA A 151 -14.36 -6.25 11.67
C ALA A 151 -15.54 -6.28 12.64
N VAL A 152 -15.54 -7.21 13.61
CA VAL A 152 -16.56 -7.30 14.66
C VAL A 152 -16.57 -6.05 15.54
N LEU A 153 -15.41 -5.59 15.99
CA LEU A 153 -15.30 -4.39 16.83
C LEU A 153 -15.71 -3.13 16.07
N SER A 154 -15.23 -2.95 14.83
CA SER A 154 -15.50 -1.73 14.06
C SER A 154 -16.94 -1.68 13.57
N TRP A 155 -17.39 -2.65 12.77
CA TRP A 155 -18.71 -2.64 12.16
C TRP A 155 -19.81 -3.12 13.12
N GLY A 156 -19.47 -3.99 14.08
CA GLY A 156 -20.47 -4.58 14.99
C GLY A 156 -20.73 -3.73 16.22
N VAL A 157 -19.74 -2.98 16.69
CA VAL A 157 -19.85 -2.20 17.94
C VAL A 157 -19.61 -0.71 17.70
N MET A 158 -18.45 -0.34 17.17
CA MET A 158 -18.00 1.06 17.15
C MET A 158 -18.83 1.96 16.22
N TRP A 159 -19.07 1.55 14.97
CA TRP A 159 -19.86 2.37 14.03
C TRP A 159 -21.35 2.47 14.40
N PRO A 160 -22.03 1.40 14.86
CA PRO A 160 -23.39 1.50 15.38
C PRO A 160 -23.51 2.46 16.56
N LEU A 161 -22.60 2.40 17.53
CA LEU A 161 -22.63 3.30 18.70
C LEU A 161 -22.41 4.77 18.31
N ILE A 162 -21.45 5.05 17.43
CA ILE A 162 -21.22 6.42 16.94
C ILE A 162 -22.43 6.91 16.13
N LYS A 163 -23.12 6.02 15.42
CA LYS A 163 -24.32 6.37 14.64
C LYS A 163 -25.48 6.83 15.53
N GLU A 164 -25.60 6.31 16.76
CA GLU A 164 -26.62 6.75 17.72
C GLU A 164 -26.37 8.17 18.24
N LEU A 165 -25.13 8.65 18.20
CA LEU A 165 -24.72 10.01 18.61
C LEU A 165 -24.92 11.06 17.49
N LYS A 166 -25.73 10.74 16.48
CA LYS A 166 -26.08 11.64 15.38
C LYS A 166 -26.90 12.82 15.90
N GLY A 167 -26.40 14.04 15.69
CA GLY A 167 -26.98 15.27 16.23
C GLY A 167 -26.08 15.95 17.27
N ASP A 168 -25.39 15.15 18.10
CA ASP A 168 -24.48 15.65 19.13
C ASP A 168 -23.03 15.71 18.64
N TRP A 169 -22.55 14.62 18.05
CA TRP A 169 -21.15 14.50 17.59
C TRP A 169 -20.95 14.98 16.15
N TYR A 170 -21.97 14.86 15.32
CA TYR A 170 -21.97 15.35 13.95
C TYR A 170 -23.39 15.71 13.50
N SER A 171 -23.49 16.69 12.59
CA SER A 171 -24.79 17.21 12.14
C SER A 171 -25.66 16.12 11.54
N GLY A 172 -26.92 16.07 11.96
CA GLY A 172 -27.90 15.11 11.49
C GLY A 172 -28.39 15.34 10.06
N THR A 173 -28.19 16.56 9.53
CA THR A 173 -28.66 16.99 8.20
C THR A 173 -27.69 16.65 7.08
N LEU A 174 -26.44 16.30 7.41
CA LEU A 174 -25.42 15.97 6.42
C LEU A 174 -25.58 14.52 5.92
N PRO A 175 -25.35 14.26 4.61
CA PRO A 175 -25.34 12.90 4.08
C PRO A 175 -24.19 12.07 4.70
N GLU A 176 -24.41 10.78 4.90
CA GLU A 176 -23.42 9.84 5.48
C GLU A 176 -22.12 9.73 4.65
N SER A 177 -22.15 10.15 3.38
CA SER A 177 -20.98 10.21 2.49
C SER A 177 -20.06 11.41 2.77
N SER A 178 -20.52 12.40 3.53
CA SER A 178 -19.74 13.59 3.84
C SER A 178 -18.63 13.28 4.83
N MET A 179 -17.44 13.84 4.62
CA MET A 179 -16.31 13.74 5.55
C MET A 179 -16.59 14.38 6.92
N ARG A 180 -17.60 15.26 7.02
CA ARG A 180 -18.06 15.87 8.29
C ARG A 180 -19.09 15.00 9.02
N SER A 181 -19.42 13.83 8.48
CA SER A 181 -20.35 12.86 9.07
C SER A 181 -19.61 11.62 9.60
N LEU A 182 -20.32 10.52 9.87
CA LEU A 182 -19.76 9.23 10.28
C LEU A 182 -18.55 8.77 9.45
N GLN A 183 -18.52 9.09 8.15
CA GLN A 183 -17.39 8.75 7.28
C GLN A 183 -16.06 9.40 7.72
N GLY A 184 -16.09 10.60 8.30
CA GLY A 184 -14.91 11.25 8.86
C GLY A 184 -14.30 10.42 9.99
N TYR A 185 -15.12 10.00 10.96
CA TYR A 185 -14.67 9.13 12.06
C TYR A 185 -14.08 7.82 11.56
N LYS A 186 -14.72 7.19 10.56
CA LYS A 186 -14.20 5.97 9.92
C LYS A 186 -12.79 6.18 9.35
N VAL A 187 -12.56 7.30 8.68
CA VAL A 187 -11.26 7.63 8.07
C VAL A 187 -10.22 7.96 9.14
N PHE A 188 -10.50 8.91 10.03
CA PHE A 188 -9.50 9.45 10.97
C PHE A 188 -9.08 8.44 12.03
N ILE A 189 -10.02 7.66 12.59
CA ILE A 189 -9.68 6.60 13.56
C ILE A 189 -8.78 5.56 12.90
N SER A 190 -9.09 5.15 11.67
CA SER A 190 -8.28 4.18 10.93
C SER A 190 -6.87 4.71 10.64
N ILE A 191 -6.74 5.98 10.22
CA ILE A 191 -5.43 6.61 10.00
C ILE A 191 -4.64 6.69 11.30
N ALA A 192 -5.27 7.11 12.40
CA ALA A 192 -4.61 7.24 13.70
C ALA A 192 -4.06 5.90 14.20
N LEU A 193 -4.83 4.81 14.06
CA LEU A 193 -4.39 3.46 14.43
C LEU A 193 -3.22 2.97 13.58
N ILE A 194 -3.32 3.09 12.25
CA ILE A 194 -2.27 2.65 11.32
C ILE A 194 -0.98 3.45 11.54
N LEU A 195 -1.09 4.78 11.67
CA LEU A 195 0.05 5.66 11.90
C LEU A 195 0.67 5.43 13.28
N GLY A 196 -0.15 5.22 14.31
CA GLY A 196 0.31 4.95 15.67
C GLY A 196 1.13 3.67 15.77
N ASP A 197 0.60 2.56 15.24
CA ASP A 197 1.33 1.29 15.19
C ASP A 197 2.59 1.36 14.31
N GLY A 198 2.47 1.96 13.13
CA GLY A 198 3.60 2.18 12.23
C GLY A 198 4.73 2.97 12.90
N LEU A 199 4.40 4.13 13.45
CA LEU A 199 5.37 5.02 14.09
C LEU A 199 6.00 4.38 15.33
N TYR A 200 5.23 3.68 16.14
CA TYR A 200 5.75 2.92 17.29
C TYR A 200 6.81 1.91 16.83
N ASN A 201 6.51 1.10 15.81
CA ASN A 201 7.45 0.11 15.29
C ASN A 201 8.68 0.77 14.64
N PHE A 202 8.50 1.86 13.90
CA PHE A 202 9.63 2.61 13.33
C PHE A 202 10.57 3.16 14.40
N VAL A 203 10.03 3.85 15.41
CA VAL A 203 10.82 4.42 16.51
C VAL A 203 11.49 3.31 17.33
N LYS A 204 10.76 2.23 17.66
CA LYS A 204 11.30 1.06 18.37
C LYS A 204 12.48 0.46 17.60
N ILE A 205 12.35 0.29 16.29
CA ILE A 205 13.38 -0.34 15.47
C ILE A 205 14.59 0.57 15.29
N LEU A 206 14.38 1.87 15.11
CA LEU A 206 15.48 2.85 15.12
C LEU A 206 16.20 2.86 16.47
N ALA A 207 15.48 2.86 17.58
CA ALA A 207 16.05 2.85 18.93
C ALA A 207 16.86 1.57 19.19
N LEU A 208 16.32 0.40 18.84
CA LEU A 208 17.04 -0.88 18.95
C LEU A 208 18.27 -0.92 18.04
N THR A 209 18.15 -0.42 16.81
CA THR A 209 19.26 -0.37 15.85
C THR A 209 20.36 0.58 16.34
N ALA A 210 20.00 1.80 16.77
CA ALA A 210 20.94 2.76 17.35
C ALA A 210 21.63 2.22 18.60
N ARG A 211 20.87 1.58 19.51
CA ARG A 211 21.42 0.93 20.70
C ARG A 211 22.40 -0.18 20.33
N SER A 212 22.05 -1.04 19.37
CA SER A 212 22.93 -2.13 18.93
C SER A 212 24.20 -1.62 18.25
N MET A 213 24.12 -0.55 17.45
CA MET A 213 25.29 0.12 16.85
C MET A 213 26.16 0.78 17.92
N HIS A 214 25.55 1.43 18.92
CA HIS A 214 26.29 2.06 20.01
C HIS A 214 27.01 1.03 20.88
N LEU A 215 26.35 -0.10 21.20
CA LEU A 215 26.95 -1.23 21.91
C LEU A 215 28.11 -1.86 21.12
N LYS A 216 27.94 -2.10 19.82
CA LYS A 216 29.00 -2.60 18.94
C LYS A 216 30.17 -1.62 18.79
N SER A 217 29.88 -0.32 18.77
CA SER A 217 30.91 0.72 18.74
C SER A 217 31.68 0.81 20.07
N ARG A 218 31.03 0.54 21.20
CA ARG A 218 31.67 0.41 22.52
C ARG A 218 32.47 -0.89 22.67
N GLN A 219 32.07 -1.96 22.00
CA GLN A 219 32.77 -3.25 22.00
C GLN A 219 33.90 -3.39 20.96
N LYS A 220 34.36 -2.28 20.35
CA LYS A 220 35.54 -2.28 19.46
C LYS A 220 36.87 -2.72 20.12
N GLY A 221 36.85 -3.10 21.40
CA GLY A 221 37.98 -3.69 22.14
C GLY A 221 37.86 -5.18 22.48
N ALA A 222 36.78 -5.88 22.13
CA ALA A 222 36.62 -7.30 22.47
C ALA A 222 36.26 -8.13 21.22
N LYS A 223 37.29 -8.64 20.54
CA LYS A 223 37.11 -9.82 19.67
C LYS A 223 36.88 -11.02 20.59
N THR A 224 35.64 -11.51 20.72
CA THR A 224 35.39 -12.96 20.87
C THR A 224 33.91 -13.34 20.83
N VAL A 225 33.65 -14.44 20.12
CA VAL A 225 32.55 -15.42 20.23
C VAL A 225 31.11 -14.91 20.09
N ALA A 226 30.60 -14.99 18.87
CA ALA A 226 29.17 -15.18 18.61
C ALA A 226 29.02 -16.19 17.46
N THR A 227 29.49 -17.41 17.68
CA THR A 227 29.37 -18.54 16.75
C THR A 227 28.29 -19.55 17.16
N ASP A 228 27.70 -19.47 18.35
CA ASP A 228 26.84 -20.56 18.86
C ASP A 228 25.36 -20.56 18.40
N GLU A 229 24.85 -19.52 17.75
CA GLU A 229 23.45 -19.50 17.26
C GLU A 229 23.30 -19.69 15.74
N ARG A 230 24.40 -19.59 14.96
CA ARG A 230 24.35 -19.83 13.52
C ARG A 230 24.39 -21.31 13.14
N ASP A 231 24.89 -22.16 14.02
CA ASP A 231 25.06 -23.60 13.77
C ASP A 231 23.76 -24.42 13.87
N ARG A 232 22.61 -23.80 14.18
CA ARG A 232 21.30 -24.48 14.20
C ARG A 232 20.38 -24.10 13.04
N ALA A 233 20.76 -23.17 12.17
CA ALA A 233 19.98 -22.88 10.98
C ALA A 233 20.19 -24.00 9.95
N PRO A 234 19.14 -24.46 9.24
CA PRO A 234 19.31 -25.38 8.12
C PRO A 234 20.35 -24.83 7.16
N LEU A 235 21.25 -25.68 6.64
CA LEU A 235 22.32 -25.26 5.71
C LEU A 235 21.77 -24.44 4.54
N ASP A 236 20.56 -24.76 4.08
CA ASP A 236 19.84 -24.04 3.03
C ASP A 236 19.52 -22.59 3.41
N ASP A 237 19.18 -22.30 4.67
CA ASP A 237 18.90 -20.94 5.12
C ASP A 237 20.19 -20.11 5.22
N LEU A 238 21.30 -20.72 5.64
CA LEU A 238 22.61 -20.06 5.64
C LEU A 238 23.06 -19.71 4.22
N LEU A 239 22.87 -20.62 3.26
CA LEU A 239 23.17 -20.37 1.85
C LEU A 239 22.31 -19.24 1.26
N ARG A 240 21.02 -19.19 1.61
CA ARG A 240 20.12 -18.09 1.20
C ARG A 240 20.57 -16.75 1.76
N ASP A 241 20.89 -16.71 3.04
CA ASP A 241 21.35 -15.49 3.71
C ASP A 241 22.69 -15.02 3.13
N GLU A 242 23.62 -15.94 2.88
CA GLU A 242 24.92 -15.61 2.29
C GLU A 242 24.77 -15.05 0.87
N THR A 243 23.96 -15.70 0.03
CA THR A 243 23.72 -15.26 -1.36
C THR A 243 23.06 -13.88 -1.40
N PHE A 244 22.04 -13.67 -0.56
CA PHE A 244 21.34 -12.39 -0.46
C PHE A 244 22.25 -11.25 0.05
N MET A 245 23.24 -11.56 0.90
CA MET A 245 24.19 -10.58 1.43
C MET A 245 25.37 -10.31 0.50
N ARG A 246 25.87 -11.34 -0.20
CA ARG A 246 27.03 -11.26 -1.10
C ARG A 246 26.80 -10.30 -2.27
N GLU A 247 25.59 -10.31 -2.83
CA GLU A 247 25.20 -9.41 -3.91
C GLU A 247 24.45 -8.17 -3.41
N SER A 248 24.88 -7.64 -2.26
CA SER A 248 24.28 -6.42 -1.74
C SER A 248 24.49 -5.21 -2.63
N ILE A 249 23.42 -4.41 -2.72
CA ILE A 249 23.48 -3.09 -3.35
C ILE A 249 24.24 -2.21 -2.35
N PRO A 250 25.34 -1.57 -2.77
CA PRO A 250 26.08 -0.69 -1.87
C PRO A 250 25.15 0.38 -1.33
N VAL A 251 25.13 0.56 -0.01
CA VAL A 251 24.22 1.50 0.66
C VAL A 251 24.39 2.93 0.13
N TRP A 252 25.62 3.32 -0.25
CA TRP A 252 25.89 4.61 -0.89
C TRP A 252 25.13 4.79 -2.23
N VAL A 253 24.95 3.73 -3.03
CA VAL A 253 24.19 3.79 -4.29
C VAL A 253 22.72 4.05 -4.01
N ALA A 254 22.17 3.43 -2.96
CA ALA A 254 20.79 3.66 -2.55
C ALA A 254 20.58 5.11 -2.09
N TYR A 255 21.48 5.65 -1.26
CA TYR A 255 21.38 7.05 -0.82
C TYR A 255 21.60 8.06 -1.96
N MET A 256 22.59 7.84 -2.81
CA MET A 256 22.86 8.71 -3.96
C MET A 256 21.72 8.68 -4.97
N GLY A 257 21.20 7.50 -5.30
CA GLY A 257 20.07 7.39 -6.21
C GLY A 257 18.79 7.97 -5.61
N TYR A 258 18.53 7.76 -4.31
CA TYR A 258 17.42 8.40 -3.62
C TYR A 258 17.53 9.93 -3.69
N ALA A 259 18.71 10.48 -3.39
CA ALA A 259 18.96 11.92 -3.47
C ALA A 259 18.79 12.46 -4.90
N LEU A 260 19.33 11.75 -5.91
CA LEU A 260 19.23 12.13 -7.32
C LEU A 260 17.76 12.22 -7.78
N PHE A 261 16.99 11.16 -7.54
CA PHE A 261 15.57 11.14 -7.92
C PHE A 261 14.75 12.13 -7.10
N ALA A 262 15.04 12.29 -5.80
CA ALA A 262 14.38 13.30 -4.97
C ALA A 262 14.65 14.73 -5.47
N VAL A 263 15.88 15.05 -5.87
CA VAL A 263 16.20 16.35 -6.49
C VAL A 263 15.45 16.54 -7.80
N GLY A 264 15.41 15.50 -8.65
CA GLY A 264 14.60 15.50 -9.88
C GLY A 264 13.12 15.81 -9.61
N SER A 265 12.56 15.26 -8.52
CA SER A 265 11.19 15.55 -8.09
C SER A 265 10.98 16.93 -7.51
N VAL A 266 11.93 17.42 -6.72
CA VAL A 266 11.88 18.78 -6.14
C VAL A 266 11.89 19.83 -7.24
N VAL A 267 12.53 19.56 -8.39
CA VAL A 267 12.51 20.44 -9.56
C VAL A 267 11.27 20.18 -10.42
N GLY A 268 11.00 18.92 -10.79
CA GLY A 268 9.96 18.58 -11.76
C GLY A 268 8.53 18.82 -11.28
N ILE A 269 8.23 18.58 -10.00
CA ILE A 269 6.87 18.72 -9.47
C ILE A 269 6.38 20.18 -9.47
N PRO A 270 7.16 21.16 -8.98
CA PRO A 270 6.76 22.57 -9.08
C PRO A 270 6.58 23.06 -10.53
N TYR A 271 7.33 22.53 -11.50
CA TYR A 271 7.10 22.85 -12.92
C TYR A 271 5.75 22.30 -13.44
N MET A 272 5.31 21.14 -12.95
CA MET A 272 4.03 20.54 -13.34
C MET A 272 2.84 21.15 -12.58
N PHE A 273 3.06 21.52 -11.32
CA PHE A 273 2.06 22.04 -10.39
C PHE A 273 2.65 23.24 -9.64
N PRO A 274 2.48 24.47 -10.15
CA PRO A 274 3.04 25.68 -9.56
C PRO A 274 2.62 25.93 -8.11
N GLU A 275 1.46 25.40 -7.71
CA GLU A 275 0.92 25.45 -6.35
C GLU A 275 1.77 24.64 -5.35
N VAL A 276 2.52 23.65 -5.85
CA VAL A 276 3.40 22.80 -5.05
C VAL A 276 4.80 23.41 -5.02
N ARG A 277 5.08 24.19 -3.97
CA ARG A 277 6.43 24.74 -3.76
C ARG A 277 7.43 23.63 -3.43
N TRP A 278 8.69 23.86 -3.83
CA TRP A 278 9.80 22.89 -3.70
C TRP A 278 9.96 22.33 -2.27
N TYR A 279 9.74 23.15 -1.24
CA TYR A 279 9.90 22.74 0.14
C TYR A 279 8.83 21.73 0.61
N TYR A 280 7.63 21.71 0.03
CA TYR A 280 6.63 20.68 0.33
C TYR A 280 7.11 19.30 -0.14
N VAL A 281 7.76 19.26 -1.31
CA VAL A 281 8.33 18.03 -1.88
C VAL A 281 9.48 17.52 -1.01
N VAL A 282 10.34 18.43 -0.52
CA VAL A 282 11.42 18.08 0.41
C VAL A 282 10.87 17.48 1.70
N ILE A 283 9.87 18.11 2.32
CA ILE A 283 9.25 17.59 3.55
C ILE A 283 8.64 16.20 3.31
N ALA A 284 7.96 16.02 2.18
CA ALA A 284 7.39 14.73 1.84
C ALA A 284 8.49 13.65 1.73
N TYR A 285 9.58 13.92 1.03
CA TYR A 285 10.69 12.94 0.96
C TYR A 285 11.41 12.73 2.29
N LEU A 286 11.47 13.71 3.19
CA LEU A 286 11.98 13.47 4.54
C LEU A 286 11.11 12.48 5.34
N LEU A 287 9.79 12.54 5.16
CA LEU A 287 8.85 11.64 5.83
C LEU A 287 8.73 10.27 5.13
N ALA A 288 8.97 10.20 3.82
CA ALA A 288 8.67 9.03 3.01
C ALA A 288 9.38 7.74 3.44
N PRO A 289 10.69 7.72 3.79
CA PRO A 289 11.35 6.50 4.25
C PRO A 289 10.76 5.94 5.54
N ALA A 290 10.37 6.81 6.48
CA ALA A 290 9.74 6.41 7.73
C ALA A 290 8.38 5.74 7.47
N LEU A 291 7.52 6.42 6.71
CA LEU A 291 6.21 5.88 6.33
C LEU A 291 6.32 4.62 5.46
N GLY A 292 7.31 4.59 4.56
CA GLY A 292 7.63 3.45 3.72
C GLY A 292 7.99 2.24 4.55
N PHE A 293 8.84 2.41 5.57
CA PHE A 293 9.20 1.35 6.49
C PHE A 293 7.98 0.82 7.25
N CYS A 294 7.17 1.70 7.83
CA CYS A 294 5.95 1.31 8.55
C CYS A 294 5.03 0.46 7.67
N ASN A 295 4.81 0.90 6.43
CA ASN A 295 3.98 0.20 5.47
C ASN A 295 4.57 -1.15 5.05
N ALA A 296 5.86 -1.19 4.72
CA ALA A 296 6.53 -2.40 4.29
C ALA A 296 6.63 -3.44 5.42
N TYR A 297 6.73 -2.99 6.67
CA TYR A 297 6.68 -3.85 7.84
C TYR A 297 5.28 -4.46 8.04
N GLY A 298 4.24 -3.61 8.00
CA GLY A 298 2.85 -4.05 8.09
C GLY A 298 2.47 -5.01 6.96
N ALA A 299 2.86 -4.71 5.72
CA ALA A 299 2.69 -5.58 4.56
C ALA A 299 3.45 -6.91 4.72
N GLY A 300 4.65 -6.90 5.32
CA GLY A 300 5.40 -8.12 5.61
C GLY A 300 4.72 -9.07 6.59
N LEU A 301 3.91 -8.56 7.51
CA LEU A 301 3.14 -9.35 8.47
C LEU A 301 1.76 -9.77 7.95
N THR A 302 1.06 -8.84 7.28
CA THR A 302 -0.37 -8.97 6.96
C THR A 302 -0.67 -9.20 5.48
N ASP A 303 0.34 -9.09 4.61
CA ASP A 303 0.20 -9.07 3.15
C ASP A 303 -0.59 -7.87 2.60
N MET A 304 -0.90 -6.87 3.44
CA MET A 304 -1.74 -5.74 3.06
C MET A 304 -0.94 -4.45 2.93
N ASN A 305 -0.93 -3.87 1.72
CA ASN A 305 -0.27 -2.60 1.44
C ASN A 305 -1.21 -1.42 1.71
N MET A 306 -0.91 -0.63 2.74
CA MET A 306 -1.73 0.49 3.23
C MET A 306 -1.22 1.86 2.74
N ALA A 307 -0.49 1.92 1.63
CA ALA A 307 0.10 3.15 1.10
C ALA A 307 -0.90 4.31 0.93
N TYR A 308 -2.16 4.02 0.59
CA TYR A 308 -3.23 5.03 0.52
C TYR A 308 -3.53 5.70 1.87
N ASN A 309 -3.46 4.97 2.98
CA ASN A 309 -3.70 5.54 4.32
C ASN A 309 -2.52 6.42 4.76
N TYR A 310 -1.29 5.98 4.49
CA TYR A 310 -0.10 6.81 4.72
C TYR A 310 -0.07 8.06 3.82
N GLY A 311 -0.54 7.94 2.56
CA GLY A 311 -0.73 9.08 1.66
C GLY A 311 -1.65 10.14 2.26
N LYS A 312 -2.75 9.75 2.90
CA LYS A 312 -3.67 10.70 3.57
C LYS A 312 -3.00 11.48 4.69
N VAL A 313 -2.03 10.92 5.41
CA VAL A 313 -1.27 11.68 6.42
C VAL A 313 -0.54 12.84 5.77
N SER A 314 0.16 12.58 4.66
CA SER A 314 0.83 13.64 3.91
C SER A 314 -0.14 14.62 3.26
N LEU A 315 -1.33 14.15 2.86
CA LEU A 315 -2.39 15.00 2.37
C LEU A 315 -2.75 16.07 3.41
N PHE A 316 -3.07 15.67 4.63
CA PHE A 316 -3.44 16.61 5.69
C PHE A 316 -2.29 17.53 6.10
N VAL A 317 -1.07 16.99 6.23
CA VAL A 317 0.11 17.78 6.61
C VAL A 317 0.44 18.83 5.55
N LEU A 318 0.49 18.44 4.28
CA LEU A 318 0.82 19.38 3.20
C LEU A 318 -0.33 20.34 2.89
N ALA A 319 -1.59 19.90 2.96
CA ALA A 319 -2.74 20.78 2.78
C ALA A 319 -2.79 21.85 3.88
N ALA A 320 -2.60 21.46 5.15
CA ALA A 320 -2.55 22.40 6.27
C ALA A 320 -1.40 23.41 6.16
N MET A 321 -0.22 22.98 5.69
CA MET A 321 0.92 23.88 5.50
C MET A 321 0.78 24.80 4.28
N ALA A 322 0.11 24.35 3.22
CA ALA A 322 -0.04 25.13 1.99
C ALA A 322 -1.11 26.23 2.08
N GLY A 323 -1.93 26.20 3.13
CA GLY A 323 -2.93 27.23 3.38
C GLY A 323 -4.11 27.17 2.41
N ARG A 324 -4.99 28.17 2.50
CA ARG A 324 -6.32 28.14 1.86
C ARG A 324 -6.28 28.13 0.34
N ASP A 325 -5.30 28.78 -0.27
CA ASP A 325 -5.30 29.01 -1.72
C ASP A 325 -4.72 27.84 -2.52
N SER A 326 -3.73 27.15 -1.96
CA SER A 326 -2.97 26.07 -2.62
C SER A 326 -3.09 24.71 -1.91
N GLY A 327 -3.82 24.64 -0.79
CA GLY A 327 -3.96 23.46 0.06
C GLY A 327 -4.42 22.20 -0.67
N VAL A 328 -5.42 22.34 -1.54
CA VAL A 328 -6.01 21.19 -2.27
C VAL A 328 -4.99 20.56 -3.21
N VAL A 329 -4.32 21.35 -4.05
CA VAL A 329 -3.36 20.84 -5.03
C VAL A 329 -2.11 20.32 -4.31
N ALA A 330 -1.56 21.07 -3.35
CA ALA A 330 -0.40 20.66 -2.58
C ALA A 330 -0.63 19.37 -1.79
N GLY A 331 -1.79 19.25 -1.14
CA GLY A 331 -2.20 18.05 -0.41
C GLY A 331 -2.36 16.84 -1.31
N LEU A 332 -3.06 16.98 -2.45
CA LEU A 332 -3.29 15.85 -3.38
C LEU A 332 -2.01 15.39 -4.07
N VAL A 333 -1.16 16.31 -4.53
CA VAL A 333 0.13 15.96 -5.15
C VAL A 333 1.07 15.35 -4.12
N GLY A 334 1.14 15.91 -2.91
CA GLY A 334 1.87 15.35 -1.78
C GLY A 334 1.44 13.94 -1.40
N CYS A 335 0.12 13.74 -1.33
CA CYS A 335 -0.50 12.44 -1.12
C CYS A 335 -0.06 11.43 -2.18
N GLY A 336 -0.13 11.81 -3.45
CA GLY A 336 0.29 10.97 -4.56
C GLY A 336 1.78 10.61 -4.48
N LEU A 337 2.62 11.58 -4.09
CA LEU A 337 4.06 11.38 -3.92
C LEU A 337 4.36 10.35 -2.84
N ILE A 338 3.87 10.56 -1.62
CA ILE A 338 4.09 9.64 -0.50
C ILE A 338 3.48 8.27 -0.81
N LYS A 339 2.24 8.22 -1.30
CA LYS A 339 1.56 6.97 -1.65
C LYS A 339 2.40 6.15 -2.63
N SER A 340 2.97 6.77 -3.66
CA SER A 340 3.78 6.05 -4.65
C SER A 340 5.09 5.53 -4.05
N VAL A 341 5.83 6.35 -3.29
CA VAL A 341 7.07 5.92 -2.62
C VAL A 341 6.80 4.76 -1.67
N VAL A 342 5.80 4.92 -0.80
CA VAL A 342 5.43 3.96 0.24
C VAL A 342 4.91 2.64 -0.35
N SER A 343 4.17 2.70 -1.46
CA SER A 343 3.68 1.50 -2.16
C SER A 343 4.84 0.73 -2.78
N ILE A 344 5.64 1.39 -3.62
CA ILE A 344 6.73 0.76 -4.37
C ILE A 344 7.79 0.19 -3.43
N SER A 345 8.08 0.90 -2.34
CA SER A 345 8.99 0.41 -1.31
C SER A 345 8.49 -0.88 -0.64
N ALA A 346 7.19 -1.01 -0.38
CA ALA A 346 6.62 -2.22 0.20
C ALA A 346 6.63 -3.37 -0.83
N ASP A 347 6.24 -3.10 -2.07
CA ASP A 347 6.22 -4.08 -3.16
C ASP A 347 7.65 -4.62 -3.43
N LEU A 348 8.67 -3.75 -3.39
CA LEU A 348 10.07 -4.18 -3.48
C LEU A 348 10.49 -5.12 -2.35
N MET A 349 9.96 -4.95 -1.13
CA MET A 349 10.26 -5.89 -0.03
C MET A 349 9.62 -7.26 -0.27
N HIS A 350 8.42 -7.32 -0.87
CA HIS A 350 7.84 -8.61 -1.32
C HIS A 350 8.76 -9.28 -2.33
N ASP A 351 9.23 -8.53 -3.33
CA ASP A 351 10.10 -9.04 -4.38
C ASP A 351 11.46 -9.50 -3.81
N PHE A 352 12.04 -8.76 -2.86
CA PHE A 352 13.26 -9.19 -2.16
C PHE A 352 13.04 -10.45 -1.32
N LYS A 353 11.87 -10.63 -0.70
CA LYS A 353 11.55 -11.91 -0.04
C LYS A 353 11.52 -13.04 -1.04
N THR A 354 10.87 -12.85 -2.19
CA THR A 354 10.83 -13.84 -3.26
C THR A 354 12.25 -14.16 -3.75
N GLY A 355 13.07 -13.13 -3.94
CA GLY A 355 14.47 -13.28 -4.35
C GLY A 355 15.31 -14.06 -3.34
N HIS A 356 15.17 -13.77 -2.04
CA HIS A 356 15.85 -14.50 -0.97
C HIS A 356 15.50 -16.00 -0.97
N LEU A 357 14.23 -16.34 -1.13
CA LEU A 357 13.76 -17.73 -1.12
C LEU A 357 14.10 -18.50 -2.41
N THR A 358 14.29 -17.81 -3.53
CA THR A 358 14.65 -18.37 -4.84
C THR A 358 16.15 -18.32 -5.14
N LEU A 359 16.97 -17.82 -4.21
CA LEU A 359 18.41 -17.54 -4.43
C LEU A 359 18.67 -16.56 -5.59
N THR A 360 17.68 -15.73 -5.93
CA THR A 360 17.82 -14.72 -6.99
C THR A 360 18.64 -13.54 -6.47
N SER A 361 19.53 -13.03 -7.32
CA SER A 361 20.34 -11.86 -7.05
C SER A 361 19.50 -10.60 -6.73
N PRO A 362 19.70 -9.95 -5.58
CA PRO A 362 18.97 -8.73 -5.24
C PRO A 362 19.23 -7.56 -6.21
N ARG A 363 20.39 -7.55 -6.88
CA ARG A 363 20.71 -6.53 -7.90
C ARG A 363 19.83 -6.68 -9.13
N SER A 364 19.71 -7.92 -9.64
CA SER A 364 18.85 -8.21 -10.78
C SER A 364 17.39 -7.95 -10.45
N MET A 365 16.96 -8.24 -9.22
CA MET A 365 15.61 -7.90 -8.76
C MET A 365 15.35 -6.39 -8.81
N LEU A 366 16.28 -5.56 -8.29
CA LEU A 366 16.13 -4.11 -8.36
C LEU A 366 16.11 -3.58 -9.80
N VAL A 367 16.97 -4.11 -10.67
CA VAL A 367 17.00 -3.71 -12.09
C VAL A 367 15.71 -4.12 -12.81
N ALA A 368 15.21 -5.33 -12.56
CA ALA A 368 13.95 -5.81 -13.12
C ALA A 368 12.78 -4.94 -12.65
N GLN A 369 12.74 -4.57 -11.37
CA GLN A 369 11.71 -3.69 -10.83
C GLN A 369 11.82 -2.27 -11.40
N ALA A 370 13.03 -1.75 -11.62
CA ALA A 370 13.24 -0.46 -12.27
C ALA A 370 12.73 -0.48 -13.73
N ALA A 371 13.01 -1.55 -14.48
CA ALA A 371 12.49 -1.73 -15.83
C ALA A 371 10.96 -1.86 -15.85
N GLY A 372 10.39 -2.64 -14.94
CA GLY A 372 8.93 -2.78 -14.74
C GLY A 372 8.27 -1.44 -14.39
N THR A 373 8.91 -0.66 -13.51
CA THR A 373 8.45 0.68 -13.13
C THR A 373 8.48 1.63 -14.32
N ALA A 374 9.57 1.63 -15.12
CA ALA A 374 9.67 2.45 -16.33
C ALA A 374 8.55 2.15 -17.33
N MET A 375 8.28 0.85 -17.58
CA MET A 375 7.16 0.44 -18.43
C MET A 375 5.82 0.87 -17.83
N GLY A 376 5.63 0.69 -16.52
CA GLY A 376 4.42 1.10 -15.80
C GLY A 376 4.15 2.60 -15.88
N CYS A 377 5.19 3.45 -15.81
CA CYS A 377 5.07 4.91 -15.96
C CYS A 377 4.50 5.32 -17.33
N VAL A 378 4.64 4.50 -18.37
CA VAL A 378 4.11 4.75 -19.71
C VAL A 378 2.76 4.06 -19.91
N VAL A 379 2.68 2.76 -19.60
CA VAL A 379 1.50 1.92 -19.87
C VAL A 379 0.30 2.33 -18.99
N ALA A 380 0.52 2.70 -17.72
CA ALA A 380 -0.59 3.04 -16.83
C ALA A 380 -1.31 4.34 -17.24
N PRO A 381 -0.62 5.47 -17.52
CA PRO A 381 -1.26 6.68 -18.05
C PRO A 381 -1.96 6.45 -19.39
N LEU A 382 -1.38 5.66 -20.29
CA LEU A 382 -1.99 5.36 -21.58
C LEU A 382 -3.29 4.55 -21.42
N THR A 383 -3.26 3.52 -20.59
CA THR A 383 -4.45 2.72 -20.28
C THR A 383 -5.52 3.58 -19.60
N PHE A 384 -5.15 4.37 -18.60
CA PHE A 384 -6.10 5.29 -17.96
C PHE A 384 -6.70 6.29 -18.96
N PHE A 385 -5.89 6.87 -19.84
CA PHE A 385 -6.34 7.84 -20.83
C PHE A 385 -7.26 7.22 -21.88
N LEU A 386 -7.03 5.95 -22.25
CA LEU A 386 -7.94 5.19 -23.10
C LEU A 386 -9.34 5.10 -22.47
N PHE A 387 -9.43 4.73 -21.19
CA PHE A 387 -10.71 4.68 -20.48
C PHE A 387 -11.33 6.07 -20.31
N TYR A 388 -10.51 7.07 -20.00
CA TYR A 388 -10.96 8.46 -19.83
C TYR A 388 -11.51 9.07 -21.12
N LYS A 389 -11.03 8.64 -22.30
CA LYS A 389 -11.55 9.07 -23.60
C LYS A 389 -12.73 8.24 -24.08
N ALA A 390 -12.75 6.94 -23.77
CA ALA A 390 -13.80 6.02 -24.22
C ALA A 390 -15.08 6.12 -23.38
N PHE A 391 -14.96 6.47 -22.10
CA PHE A 391 -16.06 6.49 -21.15
C PHE A 391 -16.14 7.80 -20.38
N ASP A 392 -17.33 8.15 -19.91
CA ASP A 392 -17.59 9.34 -19.10
C ASP A 392 -17.17 9.12 -17.64
N VAL A 393 -15.85 9.04 -17.43
CA VAL A 393 -15.23 8.76 -16.13
C VAL A 393 -15.38 9.98 -15.21
N GLY A 394 -16.06 9.78 -14.09
CA GLY A 394 -16.30 10.82 -13.09
C GLY A 394 -17.74 11.35 -13.07
N ASN A 395 -18.58 10.93 -14.01
CA ASN A 395 -20.01 11.23 -13.99
C ASN A 395 -20.69 10.53 -12.79
N PRO A 396 -21.36 11.28 -11.89
CA PRO A 396 -22.00 10.72 -10.70
C PRO A 396 -23.22 9.85 -11.02
N ASP A 397 -23.84 10.08 -12.17
CA ASP A 397 -25.02 9.36 -12.66
C ASP A 397 -24.66 8.27 -13.68
N GLY A 398 -23.42 8.28 -14.18
CA GLY A 398 -22.88 7.29 -15.10
C GLY A 398 -22.41 5.99 -14.45
N ALA A 399 -21.98 5.04 -15.29
CA ALA A 399 -21.43 3.76 -14.84
C ALA A 399 -20.03 3.90 -14.20
N PHE A 400 -19.21 4.84 -14.70
CA PHE A 400 -17.82 5.04 -14.26
C PHE A 400 -17.69 6.18 -13.24
N LYS A 401 -18.33 6.00 -12.08
CA LYS A 401 -18.28 6.99 -10.99
C LYS A 401 -16.86 7.07 -10.42
N ALA A 402 -16.44 8.27 -9.98
CA ALA A 402 -15.14 8.49 -9.32
C ALA A 402 -15.30 8.90 -7.84
N PRO A 403 -15.93 8.06 -6.98
CA PRO A 403 -16.27 8.44 -5.61
C PRO A 403 -15.02 8.77 -4.77
N TYR A 404 -13.91 8.05 -4.99
CA TYR A 404 -12.66 8.33 -4.29
C TYR A 404 -12.07 9.69 -4.65
N ALA A 405 -12.18 10.14 -5.91
CA ALA A 405 -11.67 11.45 -6.30
C ALA A 405 -12.36 12.58 -5.52
N LEU A 406 -13.68 12.45 -5.30
CA LEU A 406 -14.45 13.38 -4.48
C LEU A 406 -14.04 13.29 -2.99
N ILE A 407 -13.88 12.09 -2.45
CA ILE A 407 -13.46 11.87 -1.06
C ILE A 407 -12.09 12.50 -0.80
N TYR A 408 -11.09 12.26 -1.65
CA TYR A 408 -9.75 12.81 -1.47
C TYR A 408 -9.72 14.34 -1.63
N ARG A 409 -10.54 14.89 -2.53
CA ARG A 409 -10.70 16.35 -2.62
C ARG A 409 -11.30 16.93 -1.34
N ASN A 410 -12.37 16.33 -0.83
CA ASN A 410 -12.99 16.76 0.42
C ASN A 410 -12.05 16.63 1.63
N MET A 411 -11.18 15.62 1.64
CA MET A 411 -10.11 15.51 2.65
C MET A 411 -9.11 16.65 2.55
N ALA A 412 -8.79 17.12 1.33
CA ALA A 412 -7.79 18.18 1.14
C ALA A 412 -8.36 19.59 1.38
N ILE A 413 -9.68 19.74 1.32
CA ILE A 413 -10.41 20.97 1.67
C ILE A 413 -10.55 21.13 3.19
N LEU A 414 -10.65 20.01 3.91
CA LEU A 414 -10.77 19.97 5.38
C LEU A 414 -9.46 20.36 6.05
#